data_AF-A0A9R0I262-F1
#
_entry.id   AF-A0A9R0I262-F1
#
_cell.length_a   1.000
_cell.length_b   1.000
_cell.length_c   1.000
_cell.angle_alpha   90.00
_cell.angle_beta   90.00
_cell.angle_gamma   90.00
#
_symmetry.space_group_name_H-M   'P 1'
#
loop_
_entity.id
_entity.type
_entity.pdbx_description
1 polymer ?
#
loop_
_entity_poly.entity_id
_entity_poly.type
_entity_poly.pdbx_seq_one_letter_code
_entity_poly.pdbx_strand_id
1 'polypeptide(L)'
;MLDSSFAYQKLKTRETYAGLLKKWSTPLQKIVSADISVVYVPVVDNGHWWCVAFALKDQKIWFIDSMYTNPASEHSGDVKKLIAAVEYVLHWRDTQYNAALVWKLKQMHTWPLDSISFPDYNDNHACGIVMLMAIQESARAFTKTMQV
;
A
#
# COMPACT_ATOMS: atom_id res chain seq x y z
N MET A 1 3.87 1.22 -7.19
CA MET A 1 3.62 0.03 -6.36
C MET A 1 4.91 -0.29 -5.61
N LEU A 2 4.84 -0.53 -4.30
CA LEU A 2 5.97 -1.10 -3.56
C LEU A 2 5.94 -2.62 -3.80
N ASP A 3 7.08 -3.27 -4.01
CA ASP A 3 7.10 -4.72 -4.20
C ASP A 3 6.80 -5.47 -2.89
N SER A 4 6.46 -6.75 -2.97
CA SER A 4 6.12 -7.57 -1.79
C SER A 4 7.28 -7.75 -0.82
N SER A 5 8.53 -7.55 -1.26
CA SER A 5 9.68 -7.58 -0.37
C SER A 5 9.72 -6.37 0.57
N PHE A 6 9.02 -5.27 0.25
CA PHE A 6 8.81 -4.15 1.18
C PHE A 6 8.04 -4.60 2.43
N ALA A 7 6.87 -5.21 2.20
CA ALA A 7 6.04 -5.74 3.28
C ALA A 7 6.78 -6.83 4.05
N TYR A 8 7.42 -7.77 3.35
CA TYR A 8 8.21 -8.82 3.99
C TYR A 8 9.30 -8.25 4.92
N GLN A 9 10.12 -7.30 4.42
CA GLN A 9 11.17 -6.69 5.25
C GLN A 9 10.56 -6.00 6.48
N LYS A 10 9.47 -5.26 6.31
CA LYS A 10 8.86 -4.53 7.42
C LYS A 10 8.17 -5.43 8.45
N LEU A 11 7.52 -6.51 8.00
CA LEU A 11 6.68 -7.36 8.85
C LEU A 11 7.45 -8.52 9.49
N LYS A 12 8.44 -9.08 8.80
CA LYS A 12 9.10 -10.34 9.18
C LYS A 12 10.55 -10.18 9.61
N THR A 13 11.15 -9.00 9.45
CA THR A 13 12.54 -8.76 9.83
C THR A 13 12.67 -7.63 10.86
N ARG A 14 13.90 -7.41 11.37
CA ARG A 14 14.23 -6.26 12.23
C ARG A 14 14.60 -5.01 11.43
N GLU A 15 14.21 -4.94 10.15
CA GLU A 15 14.57 -3.84 9.27
C GLU A 15 14.04 -2.50 9.80
N THR A 16 14.93 -1.52 9.78
CA THR A 16 14.64 -0.16 10.22
C THR A 16 14.01 0.64 9.09
N TYR A 17 13.33 1.73 9.41
CA TYR A 17 12.77 2.58 8.36
C TYR A 17 13.85 3.19 7.46
N ALA A 18 15.04 3.47 8.00
CA ALA A 18 16.18 3.94 7.22
C ALA A 18 16.68 2.88 6.21
N GLY A 19 16.71 1.61 6.62
CA GLY A 19 17.07 0.50 5.72
C GLY A 19 16.03 0.29 4.61
N LEU A 20 14.74 0.43 4.92
CA LEU A 20 13.68 0.44 3.89
C LEU A 20 13.91 1.58 2.88
N LEU A 21 14.15 2.80 3.33
CA LEU A 21 14.42 3.93 2.44
C LEU A 21 15.58 3.65 1.47
N LYS A 22 16.68 3.07 1.95
CA LYS A 22 17.84 2.78 1.10
C LYS A 22 17.46 1.92 -0.12
N LYS A 23 16.53 0.96 0.04
CA LYS A 23 16.13 0.05 -1.03
C LYS A 23 14.99 0.60 -1.89
N TRP A 24 14.00 1.27 -1.31
CA TRP A 24 12.78 1.70 -2.00
C TRP A 24 12.72 3.19 -2.35
N SER A 25 13.75 3.98 -2.02
CA SER A 25 13.85 5.39 -2.46
C SER A 25 14.21 5.53 -3.94
N THR A 26 14.93 4.56 -4.53
CA THR A 26 15.35 4.61 -5.94
C THR A 26 14.19 4.55 -6.91
N PRO A 27 13.22 3.61 -6.80
CA PRO A 27 12.06 3.59 -7.69
C PRO A 27 11.16 4.83 -7.58
N LEU A 28 11.23 5.56 -6.46
CA LEU A 28 10.44 6.76 -6.21
C LEU A 28 11.19 8.06 -6.56
N GLN A 29 12.37 8.00 -7.20
CA GLN A 29 13.17 9.18 -7.55
C GLN A 29 12.33 10.28 -8.22
N LYS A 30 12.48 11.52 -7.75
CA LYS A 30 11.74 12.72 -8.16
C LYS A 30 10.21 12.69 -8.00
N ILE A 31 9.63 11.66 -7.39
CA ILE A 31 8.21 11.62 -7.04
C ILE A 31 8.05 12.07 -5.58
N VAL A 32 7.19 13.07 -5.35
CA VAL A 32 6.75 13.51 -4.01
C VAL A 32 5.34 13.00 -3.72
N SER A 33 4.94 13.01 -2.45
CA SER A 33 3.64 12.47 -2.02
C SER A 33 2.45 13.14 -2.71
N ALA A 34 2.59 14.43 -3.05
CA ALA A 34 1.57 15.20 -3.77
C ALA A 34 1.29 14.66 -5.19
N ASP A 35 2.22 13.94 -5.80
CA ASP A 35 2.08 13.37 -7.16
C ASP A 35 1.47 11.97 -7.15
N ILE A 36 1.28 11.38 -5.96
CA ILE A 36 0.86 9.99 -5.81
C ILE A 36 -0.63 9.94 -5.48
N SER A 37 -1.41 9.25 -6.32
CA SER A 37 -2.82 8.97 -6.04
C SER A 37 -2.98 7.81 -5.06
N VAL A 38 -2.30 6.69 -5.33
CA VAL A 38 -2.43 5.45 -4.54
C VAL A 38 -1.07 4.76 -4.39
N VAL A 39 -0.77 4.28 -3.18
CA VAL A 39 0.35 3.36 -2.93
C VAL A 39 -0.21 1.96 -2.68
N TYR A 40 0.01 1.04 -3.63
CA TYR A 40 -0.26 -0.39 -3.43
C TYR A 40 0.94 -1.07 -2.76
N VAL A 41 0.67 -1.82 -1.69
CA VAL A 41 1.63 -2.65 -0.96
C VAL A 41 1.13 -4.09 -0.94
N PRO A 42 1.59 -4.94 -1.88
CA PRO A 42 1.32 -6.36 -1.87
C PRO A 42 2.03 -7.01 -0.67
N VAL A 43 1.39 -8.01 -0.09
CA VAL A 43 1.89 -8.81 1.03
C VAL A 43 1.75 -10.27 0.65
N VAL A 44 2.83 -11.01 0.86
CA VAL A 44 2.86 -12.46 0.68
C VAL A 44 3.30 -13.07 1.99
N ASP A 45 2.38 -13.75 2.66
CA ASP A 45 2.63 -14.39 3.93
C ASP A 45 1.94 -15.75 4.01
N ASN A 46 2.69 -16.78 4.41
CA ASN A 46 2.18 -18.15 4.55
C ASN A 46 1.38 -18.67 3.33
N GLY A 47 1.78 -18.31 2.11
CA GLY A 47 1.11 -18.73 0.89
C GLY A 47 -0.15 -17.91 0.52
N HIS A 48 -0.55 -16.96 1.36
CA HIS A 48 -1.62 -16.01 1.06
C HIS A 48 -1.07 -14.73 0.43
N TRP A 49 -1.76 -14.25 -0.60
CA TRP A 49 -1.45 -13.00 -1.29
C TRP A 49 -2.60 -12.02 -1.07
N TRP A 50 -2.27 -10.87 -0.49
CA TRP A 50 -3.21 -9.76 -0.29
C TRP A 50 -2.49 -8.43 -0.50
N CYS A 51 -3.24 -7.34 -0.62
CA CYS A 51 -2.66 -6.02 -0.76
C CYS A 51 -3.41 -5.00 0.09
N VAL A 52 -2.66 -4.09 0.71
CA VAL A 52 -3.21 -2.84 1.24
C VAL A 52 -2.88 -1.71 0.28
N ALA A 53 -3.88 -0.91 -0.06
CA ALA A 53 -3.75 0.26 -0.91
C ALA A 53 -4.02 1.53 -0.09
N PHE A 54 -3.10 2.48 -0.14
CA PHE A 54 -3.20 3.78 0.52
C PHE A 54 -3.60 4.83 -0.50
N ALA A 55 -4.88 5.19 -0.56
CA ALA A 55 -5.42 6.22 -1.44
C ALA A 55 -5.15 7.60 -0.85
N LEU A 56 -4.06 8.24 -1.27
CA LEU A 56 -3.56 9.45 -0.61
C LEU A 56 -4.47 10.66 -0.84
N LYS A 57 -5.13 10.73 -2.00
CA LYS A 57 -6.05 11.82 -2.36
C LYS A 57 -7.41 11.68 -1.67
N ASP A 58 -7.89 10.45 -1.55
CA ASP A 58 -9.18 10.15 -0.92
C ASP A 58 -9.06 9.94 0.60
N GLN A 59 -7.82 9.94 1.13
CA GLN A 59 -7.50 9.67 2.53
C GLN A 59 -8.16 8.39 3.04
N LYS A 60 -8.02 7.30 2.28
CA LYS A 60 -8.68 6.02 2.54
C LYS A 60 -7.69 4.86 2.39
N ILE A 61 -7.93 3.81 3.16
CA ILE A 61 -7.14 2.56 3.09
C ILE A 61 -8.05 1.45 2.58
N TRP A 62 -7.65 0.80 1.48
CA TRP A 62 -8.37 -0.32 0.91
C TRP A 62 -7.62 -1.63 1.14
N PHE A 63 -8.38 -2.66 1.48
CA PHE A 63 -7.92 -4.04 1.49
C PHE A 63 -8.32 -4.73 0.19
N ILE A 64 -7.35 -5.41 -0.41
CA ILE A 64 -7.52 -6.27 -1.57
C ILE A 64 -7.15 -7.68 -1.11
N ASP A 65 -8.15 -8.41 -0.65
CA ASP A 65 -7.99 -9.75 -0.09
C ASP A 65 -9.20 -10.58 -0.47
N SER A 66 -8.98 -11.67 -1.20
CA SER A 66 -10.03 -12.54 -1.70
C SER A 66 -10.36 -13.71 -0.79
N MET A 67 -9.63 -13.90 0.32
CA MET A 67 -9.80 -15.05 1.22
C MET A 67 -10.56 -14.70 2.50
N TYR A 68 -10.45 -13.48 2.99
CA TYR A 68 -11.10 -13.07 4.24
C TYR A 68 -12.31 -12.17 3.99
N THR A 69 -13.40 -12.44 4.70
CA THR A 69 -14.61 -11.63 4.69
C THR A 69 -14.44 -10.29 5.40
N ASN A 70 -13.52 -10.21 6.37
CA ASN A 70 -13.16 -8.96 7.06
C ASN A 70 -11.63 -8.78 7.13
N PRO A 71 -10.98 -8.40 6.02
CA PRO A 71 -9.52 -8.27 5.95
C PRO A 71 -8.96 -7.22 6.93
N ALA A 72 -9.74 -6.18 7.24
CA ALA A 72 -9.33 -5.13 8.17
C ALA A 72 -9.11 -5.66 9.60
N SER A 73 -9.93 -6.62 10.02
CA SER A 73 -9.77 -7.30 11.30
C SER A 73 -8.56 -8.23 11.28
N GLU A 74 -8.49 -9.10 10.28
CA GLU A 74 -7.44 -10.14 10.15
C GLU A 74 -6.03 -9.53 10.08
N HIS A 75 -5.87 -8.44 9.31
CA HIS A 75 -4.55 -7.84 9.06
C HIS A 75 -4.25 -6.61 9.92
N SER A 76 -5.05 -6.34 10.95
CA SER A 76 -4.98 -5.10 11.74
C SER A 76 -3.59 -4.82 12.34
N GLY A 77 -2.87 -5.85 12.78
CA GLY A 77 -1.51 -5.73 13.31
C GLY A 77 -0.48 -5.36 12.25
N ASP A 78 -0.60 -5.93 11.05
CA ASP A 78 0.34 -5.71 9.96
C ASP A 78 0.11 -4.37 9.28
N VAL A 79 -1.15 -3.98 9.08
CA VAL A 79 -1.53 -2.68 8.51
C VAL A 79 -0.99 -1.53 9.35
N LYS A 80 -1.03 -1.62 10.68
CA LYS A 80 -0.42 -0.59 11.56
C LYS A 80 1.08 -0.40 11.30
N LYS A 81 1.81 -1.49 11.07
CA LYS A 81 3.25 -1.44 10.76
C LYS A 81 3.50 -0.89 9.35
N LEU A 82 2.66 -1.29 8.38
CA LEU A 82 2.75 -0.83 6.99
C LEU A 82 2.41 0.65 6.85
N ILE A 83 1.38 1.15 7.56
CA ILE A 83 1.06 2.58 7.68
C ILE A 83 2.31 3.35 8.08
N ALA A 84 2.92 3.00 9.22
CA ALA A 84 4.08 3.73 9.71
C ALA A 84 5.27 3.69 8.74
N ALA A 85 5.46 2.57 8.05
CA ALA A 85 6.51 2.43 7.05
C ALA A 85 6.26 3.30 5.80
N VAL A 86 5.05 3.29 5.27
CA VAL A 86 4.66 4.10 4.10
C VAL A 86 4.72 5.59 4.44
N GLU A 87 4.21 6.00 5.59
CA GLU A 87 4.30 7.40 6.05
C GLU A 87 5.74 7.87 6.15
N TYR A 88 6.63 7.02 6.66
CA TYR A 88 8.05 7.36 6.74
C TYR A 88 8.69 7.51 5.36
N VAL A 89 8.35 6.63 4.41
CA VAL A 89 8.79 6.76 3.02
C VAL A 89 8.31 8.10 2.45
N LEU A 90 7.02 8.41 2.52
CA LEU A 90 6.44 9.65 1.97
C LEU A 90 7.05 10.89 2.62
N HIS A 91 7.14 10.94 3.94
CA HIS A 91 7.70 12.06 4.70
C HIS A 91 9.14 12.34 4.31
N TRP A 92 9.96 11.29 4.26
CA TRP A 92 11.35 11.46 3.91
C TRP A 92 11.50 11.93 2.46
N ARG A 93 10.70 11.38 1.53
CA ARG A 93 10.72 11.77 0.11
C ARG A 93 10.39 13.25 -0.07
N ASP A 94 9.31 13.70 0.56
CA ASP A 94 8.93 15.12 0.50
C ASP A 94 10.02 16.03 1.06
N THR A 95 10.69 15.59 2.13
CA THR A 95 11.83 16.31 2.71
C THR A 95 13.04 16.33 1.77
N GLN A 96 13.42 15.22 1.14
CA GLN A 96 14.56 15.17 0.22
C GLN A 96 14.39 16.11 -0.98
N TYR A 97 13.18 16.22 -1.51
CA TYR A 97 12.90 17.01 -2.73
C TYR A 97 12.31 18.38 -2.44
N ASN A 98 12.33 18.84 -1.18
CA ASN A 98 11.80 20.14 -0.77
C ASN A 98 10.36 20.36 -1.29
N ALA A 99 9.50 19.36 -1.11
CA ALA A 99 8.09 19.47 -1.50
C ALA A 99 7.44 20.67 -0.78
N ALA A 100 6.54 21.37 -1.48
CA ALA A 100 5.82 22.51 -0.91
C ALA A 100 5.01 22.14 0.34
N LEU A 101 4.52 20.89 0.40
CA LEU A 101 3.84 20.32 1.55
C LEU A 101 4.50 18.98 1.89
N VAL A 102 5.08 18.90 3.09
CA VAL A 102 5.73 17.68 3.59
C VAL A 102 4.70 16.78 4.26
N TRP A 103 4.70 15.48 3.91
CA TRP A 103 3.84 14.47 4.52
C TRP A 103 3.99 14.47 6.04
N LYS A 104 2.85 14.55 6.75
CA LYS A 104 2.83 14.47 8.21
C LYS A 104 2.82 13.01 8.65
N LEU A 105 3.66 12.67 9.63
CA LEU A 105 3.64 11.35 10.24
C LEU A 105 2.39 11.20 11.14
N LYS A 106 1.93 9.96 11.31
CA LYS A 106 0.77 9.61 12.13
C LYS A 106 -0.50 10.32 11.66
N GLN A 107 -0.75 10.44 10.37
CA GLN A 107 -2.03 10.92 9.84
C GLN A 107 -2.90 9.81 9.26
N MET A 108 -2.31 8.74 8.72
CA MET A 108 -3.05 7.65 8.08
C MET A 108 -3.81 6.75 9.07
N HIS A 109 -3.46 6.77 10.36
CA HIS A 109 -4.09 5.91 11.37
C HIS A 109 -5.56 6.25 11.66
N THR A 110 -6.02 7.43 11.24
CA THR A 110 -7.42 7.88 11.37
C THR A 110 -8.22 7.68 10.09
N TRP A 111 -7.59 7.21 9.02
CA TRP A 111 -8.26 7.05 7.74
C TRP A 111 -9.28 5.91 7.79
N PRO A 112 -10.44 6.06 7.12
CA PRO A 112 -11.40 4.97 6.98
C PRO A 112 -10.74 3.75 6.32
N LEU A 113 -11.05 2.59 6.89
CA LEU A 113 -10.68 1.28 6.35
C LEU A 113 -11.87 0.73 5.55
N ASP A 114 -11.59 0.15 4.39
CA ASP A 114 -12.60 -0.49 3.55
C ASP A 114 -11.99 -1.64 2.76
N SER A 115 -12.80 -2.53 2.20
CA SER A 115 -12.33 -3.72 1.48
C SER A 115 -13.00 -3.84 0.12
N ILE A 116 -12.23 -4.22 -0.89
CA ILE A 116 -12.80 -4.65 -2.17
C ILE A 116 -13.47 -6.00 -1.96
N SER A 117 -14.77 -6.08 -2.25
CA SER A 117 -15.51 -7.33 -2.19
C SER A 117 -15.15 -8.23 -3.38
N PHE A 118 -14.96 -9.50 -3.09
CA PHE A 118 -14.72 -10.54 -4.09
C PHE A 118 -15.86 -11.58 -4.05
N PRO A 119 -16.20 -12.19 -5.19
CA PRO A 119 -16.96 -13.43 -5.19
C PRO A 119 -16.29 -14.47 -4.29
N ASP A 120 -17.07 -15.35 -3.69
CA ASP A 120 -16.53 -16.47 -2.92
C ASP A 120 -15.84 -17.43 -3.89
N TYR A 121 -14.52 -17.37 -3.93
CA TYR A 121 -13.72 -18.27 -4.73
C TYR A 121 -13.47 -19.53 -3.89
N ASN A 122 -14.08 -20.65 -4.26
CA ASN A 122 -13.80 -21.97 -3.65
C ASN A 122 -12.33 -22.43 -3.80
N ASP A 123 -11.48 -21.62 -4.44
CA ASP A 123 -10.06 -21.87 -4.67
C ASP A 123 -9.19 -20.80 -4.01
N ASN A 124 -8.48 -21.20 -2.96
CA ASN A 124 -7.54 -20.34 -2.21
C ASN A 124 -6.19 -20.17 -2.92
N HIS A 125 -5.92 -20.86 -4.03
CA HIS A 125 -4.68 -20.75 -4.78
C HIS A 125 -4.69 -19.61 -5.80
N ALA A 126 -5.86 -19.05 -6.11
CA ALA A 126 -6.02 -17.95 -7.05
C ALA A 126 -5.78 -16.56 -6.43
N CYS A 127 -5.56 -16.45 -5.11
CA CYS A 127 -5.47 -15.18 -4.38
C CYS A 127 -4.46 -14.18 -5.00
N GLY A 128 -3.32 -14.67 -5.48
CA GLY A 128 -2.31 -13.84 -6.14
C GLY A 128 -2.80 -13.23 -7.46
N ILE A 129 -3.47 -14.02 -8.31
CA ILE A 129 -4.02 -13.53 -9.59
C ILE A 129 -5.18 -12.56 -9.33
N VAL A 130 -6.08 -12.91 -8.42
CA VAL A 130 -7.23 -12.05 -8.04
C VAL A 130 -6.76 -10.70 -7.51
N MET A 131 -5.76 -10.69 -6.62
CA MET A 131 -5.14 -9.47 -6.10
C MET A 131 -4.57 -8.61 -7.24
N LEU A 132 -3.80 -9.20 -8.17
CA LEU A 132 -3.20 -8.48 -9.29
C LEU A 132 -4.24 -7.90 -10.25
N MET A 133 -5.31 -8.64 -10.55
CA MET A 133 -6.43 -8.13 -11.36
C MET A 133 -7.12 -6.97 -10.68
N ALA A 134 -7.38 -7.04 -9.37
CA ALA A 134 -8.00 -5.96 -8.62
C ALA A 134 -7.12 -4.70 -8.58
N ILE A 135 -5.80 -4.85 -8.41
CA ILE A 135 -4.85 -3.73 -8.53
C ILE A 135 -4.91 -3.12 -9.92
N GLN A 136 -4.94 -3.94 -10.98
CA GLN A 136 -5.02 -3.46 -12.36
C GLN A 136 -6.30 -2.66 -12.61
N GLU A 137 -7.46 -3.18 -12.24
CA GLU A 137 -8.74 -2.49 -12.42
C GLU A 137 -8.83 -1.22 -11.59
N SER A 138 -8.37 -1.26 -10.33
CA SER A 138 -8.28 -0.07 -9.47
C SER A 138 -7.37 0.99 -10.08
N ALA A 139 -6.21 0.60 -10.61
CA ALA A 139 -5.25 1.52 -11.21
C ALA A 139 -5.78 2.18 -12.50
N ARG A 140 -6.63 1.48 -13.28
CA ARG A 140 -7.25 2.03 -14.49
C ARG A 140 -8.12 3.24 -14.21
N ALA A 141 -8.74 3.35 -13.04
CA ALA A 141 -9.53 4.52 -12.67
C ALA A 141 -8.72 5.82 -12.75
N PHE A 142 -7.41 5.77 -12.46
CA PHE A 142 -6.52 6.93 -12.52
C PHE A 142 -6.02 7.27 -13.94
N THR A 143 -6.17 6.38 -14.91
CA THR A 143 -5.82 6.64 -16.31
C THR A 143 -6.91 7.39 -17.07
N LYS A 144 -8.19 7.20 -16.69
CA LYS A 144 -9.33 7.87 -17.36
C LYS A 144 -9.40 9.36 -17.06
N THR A 145 -8.82 9.81 -15.94
CA THR A 145 -8.79 11.22 -15.51
C THR A 145 -7.65 12.04 -16.12
N MET A 146 -6.80 11.44 -16.97
CA MET A 146 -5.67 12.11 -17.64
C MET A 146 -5.95 12.49 -19.11
N GLN A 147 -7.21 12.63 -19.53
CA GLN A 147 -7.52 13.33 -20.77
C GLN A 147 -7.54 14.84 -20.48
N VAL A 148 -6.41 15.49 -20.77
CA VAL A 148 -6.25 16.95 -20.84
C VAL A 148 -6.92 17.46 -22.10
#